data_AF-A0A812KYD6-F1
#
_entry.id   AF-A0A812KYD6-F1
#
_cell.length_a   1.000
_cell.length_b   1.000
_cell.length_c   1.000
_cell.angle_alpha   90.00
_cell.angle_beta   90.00
_cell.angle_gamma   90.00
#
_symmetry.space_group_name_H-M   'P 1'
#
loop_
_entity.id
_entity.type
_entity.pdbx_description
1 polymer ?
#
loop_
_entity_poly.entity_id
_entity_poly.type
_entity_poly.pdbx_seq_one_letter_code
_entity_poly.pdbx_strand_id
1 'polypeptide(L)'
;MRERLRQNNAELKNEITHAVGQRVEVVEKTVTSQLMDTLATQDEPEGRSRSCRPTTPTSPPASGRSSNGPRGWDPPGAPRWPNVADESERRRPAMVMGGWDEDQAAETTLARAKQMIADLRVDLDMTEAFCPGVRRGFVIIPYKQRGDETEQGLRDRLRGATQRVQDTNIELGRRGDGQIQRLKAPMVASKTKRLLLESGADKSDIDTEWFSGTLWHKSVRMCSAVTAAPMGATTAGTLGAWIHLGQAARQLGMTEEELVGRWQPLGAFHDGSQTGHQLHVATWNVGGLDIQRCSDLLGEMLKHDTLSCTSLLLLQEIVVPEPGIQFHVAKDWKIVYGRADADWRGEGVAYLAKLGGHEHSGHIAGGIYTVLKHPDGRRTGLISMLRAWGETHPMSIQHLIIGVDANESLHYVAERLTADTGQGNALLHWMMEQNLYLPEQNLAAPSHYPYNTAFQPRRLDYILVRHIRAGAGQVVPACDMATTDHEPVLVVLLEACRAGQQACAEAKRGPKQLLERKAHTAQLAE
;
A
#
# COMPACT_ATOMS: atom_id res chain seq x y z
N MET A 1 -49.95 -14.45 16.33
CA MET A 1 -48.52 -14.09 16.34
C MET A 1 -47.69 -14.91 15.34
N ARG A 2 -47.77 -16.25 15.36
CA ARG A 2 -47.08 -17.11 14.37
C ARG A 2 -47.55 -16.91 12.91
N GLU A 3 -48.84 -16.66 12.70
CA GLU A 3 -49.40 -16.31 11.37
C GLU A 3 -48.76 -15.05 10.79
N ARG A 4 -48.72 -13.96 11.58
CA ARG A 4 -48.10 -12.69 11.20
C ARG A 4 -46.61 -12.83 10.88
N LEU A 5 -45.87 -13.65 11.65
CA LEU A 5 -44.46 -13.92 11.37
C LEU A 5 -44.25 -14.69 10.07
N ARG A 6 -45.18 -15.58 9.68
CA ARG A 6 -45.11 -16.27 8.38
C ARG A 6 -45.41 -15.31 7.22
N GLN A 7 -46.38 -14.42 7.41
CA GLN A 7 -46.76 -13.43 6.41
C GLN A 7 -45.62 -12.43 6.15
N ASN A 8 -45.03 -11.86 7.20
CA ASN A 8 -43.90 -10.95 7.08
C ASN A 8 -42.67 -11.63 6.44
N ASN A 9 -42.42 -12.91 6.75
CA ASN A 9 -41.31 -13.65 6.13
C ASN A 9 -41.54 -13.93 4.64
N ALA A 10 -42.79 -14.11 4.21
CA ALA A 10 -43.12 -14.30 2.80
C ALA A 10 -42.96 -12.97 2.01
N GLU A 11 -43.38 -11.86 2.60
CA GLU A 11 -43.19 -10.52 2.03
C GLU A 11 -41.70 -10.17 1.89
N LEU A 12 -40.89 -10.39 2.94
CA LEU A 12 -39.44 -10.20 2.89
C LEU A 12 -38.77 -11.08 1.83
N LYS A 13 -39.21 -12.34 1.66
CA LYS A 13 -38.68 -13.20 0.60
C LYS A 13 -39.01 -12.68 -0.79
N ASN A 14 -40.19 -12.13 -0.99
CA ASN A 14 -40.60 -11.57 -2.27
C ASN A 14 -39.84 -10.28 -2.59
N GLU A 15 -39.63 -9.42 -1.59
CA GLU A 15 -38.82 -8.19 -1.73
C GLU A 15 -37.35 -8.51 -2.07
N ILE A 16 -36.75 -9.49 -1.38
CA ILE A 16 -35.38 -9.93 -1.66
C ILE A 16 -35.28 -10.52 -3.07
N THR A 17 -36.23 -11.36 -3.47
CA THR A 17 -36.24 -11.97 -4.81
C THR A 17 -36.38 -10.91 -5.90
N HIS A 18 -37.21 -9.90 -5.68
CA HIS A 18 -37.38 -8.77 -6.59
C HIS A 18 -36.12 -7.90 -6.68
N ALA A 19 -35.51 -7.56 -5.54
CA ALA A 19 -34.28 -6.76 -5.50
C ALA A 19 -33.09 -7.49 -6.15
N VAL A 20 -32.99 -8.81 -5.98
CA VAL A 20 -31.98 -9.64 -6.66
C VAL A 20 -32.25 -9.69 -8.16
N GLY A 21 -33.50 -9.86 -8.58
CA GLY A 21 -33.89 -9.85 -10.00
C GLY A 21 -33.51 -8.56 -10.71
N GLN A 22 -33.79 -7.40 -10.11
CA GLN A 22 -33.41 -6.09 -10.67
C GLN A 22 -31.89 -5.92 -10.82
N ARG A 23 -31.10 -6.43 -9.86
CA ARG A 23 -29.63 -6.35 -9.93
C ARG A 23 -29.07 -7.28 -11.00
N VAL A 24 -29.65 -8.47 -11.17
CA VAL A 24 -29.25 -9.41 -12.24
C VAL A 24 -29.55 -8.79 -13.61
N GLU A 25 -30.71 -8.18 -13.80
CA GLU A 25 -31.09 -7.56 -15.08
C GLU A 25 -30.17 -6.38 -15.46
N VAL A 26 -29.75 -5.57 -14.48
CA VAL A 26 -28.78 -4.48 -14.71
C VAL A 26 -27.41 -5.03 -15.10
N VAL A 27 -26.94 -6.08 -14.43
CA VAL A 27 -25.66 -6.74 -14.75
C VAL A 27 -25.70 -7.37 -16.14
N GLU A 28 -26.79 -8.06 -16.50
CA GLU A 28 -26.96 -8.65 -17.83
C GLU A 28 -26.95 -7.60 -18.93
N LYS A 29 -27.61 -6.44 -18.72
CA LYS A 29 -27.57 -5.31 -19.67
C LYS A 29 -26.16 -4.74 -19.82
N THR A 30 -25.42 -4.57 -18.73
CA THR A 30 -24.04 -4.07 -18.77
C THR A 30 -23.10 -5.04 -19.48
N VAL A 31 -23.21 -6.34 -19.18
CA VAL A 31 -22.38 -7.38 -19.83
C VAL A 31 -22.70 -7.47 -21.31
N THR A 32 -23.97 -7.43 -21.70
CA THR A 32 -24.38 -7.47 -23.11
C THR A 32 -23.88 -6.26 -23.90
N SER A 33 -23.91 -5.06 -23.30
CA SER A 33 -23.36 -3.84 -23.91
C SER A 33 -21.85 -3.96 -24.13
N GLN A 34 -21.10 -4.44 -23.13
CA GLN A 34 -19.65 -4.62 -23.24
C GLN A 34 -19.27 -5.68 -24.29
N LEU A 35 -20.07 -6.73 -24.42
CA LEU A 35 -19.85 -7.78 -25.41
C LEU A 35 -20.10 -7.27 -26.84
N MET A 36 -21.11 -6.42 -27.04
CA MET A 36 -21.38 -5.78 -28.33
C MET A 36 -20.30 -4.77 -28.73
N ASP A 37 -19.78 -3.98 -27.78
CA ASP A 37 -18.68 -3.03 -28.03
C ASP A 37 -17.38 -3.77 -28.41
N THR A 38 -17.14 -4.93 -27.80
CA THR A 38 -15.97 -5.78 -28.08
C THR A 38 -16.06 -6.44 -29.46
N LEU A 39 -17.27 -6.86 -29.87
CA LEU A 39 -17.49 -7.42 -31.21
C LEU A 39 -17.36 -6.35 -32.30
N ALA A 40 -17.82 -5.12 -32.04
CA ALA A 40 -17.69 -4.00 -32.99
C ALA A 40 -16.23 -3.56 -33.23
N THR A 41 -15.32 -3.85 -32.29
CA THR A 41 -13.89 -3.53 -32.45
C THR A 41 -13.10 -4.60 -33.21
N GLN A 42 -13.66 -5.78 -33.44
CA GLN A 42 -12.98 -6.89 -34.13
C GLN A 42 -13.22 -6.94 -35.66
N ASP A 43 -14.12 -6.12 -36.20
CA ASP A 43 -14.60 -6.20 -37.60
C ASP A 43 -13.97 -5.19 -38.59
N GLU A 44 -12.85 -4.53 -38.28
CA GLU A 44 -12.12 -3.69 -39.25
C GLU A 44 -11.09 -4.50 -40.05
N PRO A 45 -11.25 -4.72 -41.38
CA PRO A 45 -10.32 -5.53 -42.16
C PRO A 45 -9.15 -4.71 -42.71
N GLU A 46 -7.95 -5.30 -42.59
CA GLU A 46 -6.71 -4.83 -43.18
C GLU A 46 -6.76 -4.79 -44.72
N GLY A 47 -6.36 -3.65 -45.31
CA GLY A 47 -5.71 -3.63 -46.63
C GLY A 47 -6.14 -2.53 -47.60
N ARG A 48 -5.22 -1.59 -47.90
CA ARG A 48 -4.79 -1.25 -49.28
C ARG A 48 -3.65 -0.23 -49.33
N SER A 49 -2.72 -0.52 -50.25
CA SER A 49 -1.47 0.20 -50.55
C SER A 49 -1.58 1.01 -51.87
N ARG A 50 -0.59 1.89 -52.13
CA ARG A 50 -0.27 2.72 -53.33
C ARG A 50 -0.78 4.19 -53.29
N SER A 51 -0.14 5.23 -53.85
CA SER A 51 1.25 5.57 -54.28
C SER A 51 1.25 7.06 -54.78
N CYS A 52 2.42 7.74 -54.75
CA CYS A 52 2.90 8.81 -55.66
C CYS A 52 2.56 10.32 -55.48
N ARG A 53 3.62 11.04 -55.03
CA ARG A 53 4.31 12.25 -55.59
C ARG A 53 3.79 13.71 -55.39
N PRO A 54 4.71 14.72 -55.43
CA PRO A 54 4.67 15.94 -54.60
C PRO A 54 4.67 17.29 -55.39
N THR A 55 4.27 18.39 -54.73
CA THR A 55 4.73 19.77 -55.03
C THR A 55 4.49 20.73 -53.85
N THR A 56 5.55 21.39 -53.38
CA THR A 56 5.58 22.70 -52.68
C THR A 56 5.71 23.83 -53.73
N PRO A 57 5.67 25.18 -53.43
CA PRO A 57 5.80 25.88 -52.14
C PRO A 57 4.93 27.14 -51.91
N THR A 58 4.82 27.63 -50.65
CA THR A 58 4.98 29.03 -50.14
C THR A 58 4.25 29.25 -48.80
N SER A 59 4.88 29.99 -47.87
CA SER A 59 4.54 30.20 -46.44
C SER A 59 4.31 31.71 -46.16
N PRO A 60 3.99 32.21 -44.93
CA PRO A 60 3.00 31.87 -43.86
C PRO A 60 2.31 33.19 -43.34
N PRO A 61 1.80 33.38 -42.08
CA PRO A 61 1.34 32.46 -41.02
C PRO A 61 -0.07 32.78 -40.44
N ALA A 62 -0.80 31.78 -39.91
CA ALA A 62 -1.69 31.92 -38.74
C ALA A 62 -2.16 30.55 -38.19
N SER A 63 -1.93 30.32 -36.90
CA SER A 63 -2.67 29.49 -35.91
C SER A 63 -3.31 28.13 -36.30
N GLY A 64 -2.94 27.07 -35.57
CA GLY A 64 -3.89 25.98 -35.22
C GLY A 64 -3.37 24.53 -35.30
N ARG A 65 -3.19 23.91 -34.13
CA ARG A 65 -3.37 22.48 -33.76
C ARG A 65 -2.89 21.33 -34.67
N SER A 66 -2.04 20.48 -34.07
CA SER A 66 -2.27 19.02 -33.82
C SER A 66 -1.12 18.09 -34.24
N SER A 67 -0.87 17.11 -33.36
CA SER A 67 -0.18 15.82 -33.53
C SER A 67 1.34 15.80 -33.71
N ASN A 68 2.04 15.36 -32.66
CA ASN A 68 3.07 14.32 -32.72
C ASN A 68 3.41 13.87 -31.28
N GLY A 69 2.96 12.67 -30.92
CA GLY A 69 3.45 11.96 -29.74
C GLY A 69 4.90 11.51 -29.97
N PRO A 70 5.81 11.62 -28.98
CA PRO A 70 7.17 11.17 -29.16
C PRO A 70 7.27 9.66 -28.98
N ARG A 71 8.06 9.09 -29.90
CA ARG A 71 8.48 7.70 -30.02
C ARG A 71 9.17 7.24 -28.75
N GLY A 72 8.91 6.00 -28.35
CA GLY A 72 9.60 5.31 -27.27
C GLY A 72 11.12 5.35 -27.43
N TRP A 73 11.80 5.66 -26.34
CA TRP A 73 13.24 5.71 -26.20
C TRP A 73 13.66 4.47 -25.40
N ASP A 74 14.24 3.48 -26.06
CA ASP A 74 14.87 2.33 -25.38
C ASP A 74 16.32 2.70 -25.01
N PRO A 75 16.72 2.66 -23.72
CA PRO A 75 18.11 2.87 -23.33
C PRO A 75 18.98 1.64 -23.64
N PRO A 76 20.20 1.82 -24.15
CA PRO A 76 21.11 0.71 -24.46
C PRO A 76 21.75 0.17 -23.18
N GLY A 77 21.56 -1.13 -22.90
CA GLY A 77 22.33 -1.86 -21.88
C GLY A 77 21.55 -2.59 -20.78
N ALA A 78 20.22 -2.57 -20.78
CA ALA A 78 19.45 -3.43 -19.89
C ALA A 78 19.55 -4.90 -20.33
N PRO A 79 19.72 -5.87 -19.41
CA PRO A 79 19.64 -7.29 -19.75
C PRO A 79 18.26 -7.57 -20.35
N ARG A 80 18.26 -7.90 -21.64
CA ARG A 80 17.08 -8.27 -22.41
C ARG A 80 16.56 -9.59 -21.86
N TRP A 81 15.53 -9.53 -21.02
CA TRP A 81 14.70 -10.70 -20.71
C TRP A 81 14.14 -11.24 -22.04
N PRO A 82 14.18 -12.55 -22.30
CA PRO A 82 13.77 -13.09 -23.59
C PRO A 82 12.28 -12.80 -23.84
N ASN A 83 11.99 -12.04 -24.91
CA ASN A 83 10.66 -11.91 -25.48
C ASN A 83 10.22 -13.25 -26.10
N VAL A 84 9.29 -13.95 -25.47
CA VAL A 84 8.39 -14.99 -26.03
C VAL A 84 7.23 -15.13 -25.01
N ALA A 85 5.92 -15.13 -25.28
CA ALA A 85 5.09 -15.37 -26.45
C ALA A 85 3.70 -14.70 -26.30
N ASP A 86 3.00 -14.56 -27.43
CA ASP A 86 1.54 -14.53 -27.69
C ASP A 86 0.52 -14.29 -26.54
N GLU A 87 -0.41 -13.35 -26.76
CA GLU A 87 -1.48 -12.97 -25.81
C GLU A 87 -2.55 -14.06 -25.54
N SER A 88 -2.47 -15.21 -26.24
CA SER A 88 -3.36 -16.37 -26.04
C SER A 88 -3.04 -17.21 -24.79
N GLU A 89 -1.91 -17.00 -24.12
CA GLU A 89 -1.52 -17.76 -22.91
C GLU A 89 -2.07 -17.20 -21.58
N ARG A 90 -2.82 -16.09 -21.57
CA ARG A 90 -3.00 -15.27 -20.35
C ARG A 90 -3.92 -15.81 -19.25
N ARG A 91 -4.62 -16.94 -19.39
CA ARG A 91 -5.26 -17.64 -18.24
C ARG A 91 -5.30 -19.15 -18.44
N ARG A 92 -4.20 -19.84 -18.11
CA ARG A 92 -4.23 -21.30 -17.97
C ARG A 92 -5.21 -21.64 -16.84
N PRO A 93 -6.27 -22.40 -17.13
CA PRO A 93 -7.21 -22.78 -16.09
C PRO A 93 -6.55 -23.79 -15.12
N ALA A 94 -6.95 -23.74 -13.85
CA ALA A 94 -6.32 -24.49 -12.76
C ALA A 94 -7.37 -25.10 -11.82
N MET A 95 -7.03 -26.26 -11.27
CA MET A 95 -7.81 -26.93 -10.24
C MET A 95 -7.22 -26.62 -8.87
N VAL A 96 -8.06 -26.31 -7.89
CA VAL A 96 -7.63 -26.06 -6.50
C VAL A 96 -8.02 -27.25 -5.64
N MET A 97 -7.03 -27.84 -4.97
CA MET A 97 -7.21 -28.95 -4.04
C MET A 97 -6.88 -28.48 -2.63
N GLY A 98 -7.79 -28.60 -1.67
CA GLY A 98 -7.61 -28.06 -0.32
C GLY A 98 -8.27 -28.91 0.77
N GLY A 99 -8.12 -28.47 2.02
CA GLY A 99 -8.64 -29.17 3.21
C GLY A 99 -7.54 -29.59 4.19
N TRP A 100 -6.28 -29.22 3.95
CA TRP A 100 -5.19 -29.39 4.90
C TRP A 100 -5.08 -28.19 5.83
N ASP A 101 -4.31 -28.37 6.91
CA ASP A 101 -4.04 -27.30 7.88
C ASP A 101 -3.37 -26.09 7.20
N GLU A 102 -3.84 -24.88 7.50
CA GLU A 102 -3.26 -23.63 6.98
C GLU A 102 -1.83 -23.41 7.44
N ASP A 103 -1.44 -23.98 8.60
CA ASP A 103 -0.10 -23.91 9.17
C ASP A 103 0.87 -24.96 8.55
N GLN A 104 0.38 -25.84 7.68
CA GLN A 104 1.17 -26.91 7.09
C GLN A 104 2.16 -26.38 6.05
N ALA A 105 3.42 -26.86 6.11
CA ALA A 105 4.46 -26.47 5.15
C ALA A 105 4.03 -26.76 3.70
N ALA A 106 4.30 -25.81 2.81
CA ALA A 106 3.93 -25.91 1.39
C ALA A 106 4.43 -27.21 0.76
N GLU A 107 5.65 -27.63 1.09
CA GLU A 107 6.24 -28.91 0.66
C GLU A 107 5.42 -30.11 1.14
N THR A 108 4.99 -30.11 2.41
CA THR A 108 4.17 -31.18 2.99
C THR A 108 2.77 -31.20 2.36
N THR A 109 2.16 -30.04 2.12
CA THR A 109 0.84 -29.93 1.47
C THR A 109 0.91 -30.40 0.02
N LEU A 110 1.96 -30.01 -0.72
CA LEU A 110 2.19 -30.47 -2.08
C LEU A 110 2.47 -31.97 -2.15
N ALA A 111 3.27 -32.52 -1.22
CA ALA A 111 3.53 -33.96 -1.13
C ALA A 111 2.25 -34.76 -0.84
N ARG A 112 1.40 -34.29 0.08
CA ARG A 112 0.11 -34.92 0.38
C ARG A 112 -0.86 -34.86 -0.79
N ALA A 113 -0.91 -33.73 -1.51
CA ALA A 113 -1.72 -33.61 -2.73
C ALA A 113 -1.25 -34.59 -3.81
N LYS A 114 0.07 -34.70 -4.05
CA LYS A 114 0.65 -35.67 -5.01
C LYS A 114 0.32 -37.12 -4.62
N GLN A 115 0.43 -37.45 -3.34
CA GLN A 115 0.07 -38.78 -2.84
C GLN A 115 -1.41 -39.07 -3.06
N MET A 116 -2.30 -38.14 -2.72
CA MET A 116 -3.75 -38.33 -2.87
C MET A 116 -4.16 -38.49 -4.35
N ILE A 117 -3.57 -37.72 -5.26
CA ILE A 117 -3.83 -37.89 -6.71
C ILE A 117 -3.35 -39.25 -7.22
N ALA A 118 -2.20 -39.72 -6.75
CA ALA A 118 -1.68 -41.06 -7.08
C ALA A 118 -2.59 -42.18 -6.52
N ASP A 119 -3.02 -42.07 -5.27
CA ASP A 119 -3.88 -43.05 -4.59
C ASP A 119 -5.26 -43.16 -5.25
N LEU A 120 -5.85 -42.03 -5.61
CA LEU A 120 -7.16 -41.97 -6.29
C LEU A 120 -7.07 -42.28 -7.79
N ARG A 121 -5.87 -42.53 -8.33
CA ARG A 121 -5.60 -42.75 -9.76
C ARG A 121 -6.26 -41.69 -10.64
N VAL A 122 -6.21 -40.45 -10.18
CA VAL A 122 -6.83 -39.31 -10.87
C VAL A 122 -5.91 -38.88 -12.00
N ASP A 123 -6.47 -38.76 -13.20
CA ASP A 123 -5.73 -38.45 -14.43
C ASP A 123 -5.40 -36.94 -14.54
N LEU A 124 -4.50 -36.48 -13.67
CA LEU A 124 -4.03 -35.11 -13.58
C LEU A 124 -2.50 -35.02 -13.59
N ASP A 125 -1.98 -34.05 -14.35
CA ASP A 125 -0.56 -33.73 -14.38
C ASP A 125 -0.20 -32.84 -13.19
N MET A 126 0.61 -33.37 -12.28
CA MET A 126 1.07 -32.70 -11.06
C MET A 126 2.43 -32.02 -11.23
N THR A 127 2.99 -31.99 -12.45
CA THR A 127 4.34 -31.46 -12.71
C THR A 127 4.42 -29.95 -12.44
N GLU A 128 3.37 -29.20 -12.80
CA GLU A 128 3.27 -27.75 -12.57
C GLU A 128 2.45 -27.41 -11.31
N ALA A 129 2.08 -28.40 -10.49
CA ALA A 129 1.33 -28.15 -9.27
C ALA A 129 2.19 -27.40 -8.24
N PHE A 130 1.61 -26.36 -7.65
CA PHE A 130 2.30 -25.53 -6.67
C PHE A 130 1.40 -25.12 -5.51
N CYS A 131 2.03 -24.75 -4.40
CA CYS A 131 1.36 -24.25 -3.21
C CYS A 131 1.68 -22.74 -3.12
N PRO A 132 0.68 -21.84 -3.09
CA PRO A 132 0.94 -20.40 -3.13
C PRO A 132 1.44 -19.85 -1.78
N GLY A 133 2.75 -19.68 -1.66
CA GLY A 133 3.42 -19.21 -0.45
C GLY A 133 4.11 -20.34 0.31
N VAL A 134 4.71 -20.00 1.46
CA VAL A 134 5.58 -20.93 2.23
C VAL A 134 4.79 -21.98 3.02
N ARG A 135 3.54 -21.67 3.40
CA ARG A 135 2.61 -22.55 4.12
C ARG A 135 1.17 -22.28 3.66
N ARG A 136 0.45 -23.32 3.19
CA ARG A 136 -0.99 -23.25 2.86
C ARG A 136 -1.63 -24.62 3.00
N GLY A 137 -2.92 -24.61 3.35
CA GLY A 137 -3.79 -25.78 3.39
C GLY A 137 -4.36 -26.22 2.03
N PHE A 138 -3.81 -25.72 0.92
CA PHE A 138 -4.28 -26.02 -0.44
C PHE A 138 -3.18 -25.93 -1.49
N VAL A 139 -3.38 -26.63 -2.61
CA VAL A 139 -2.50 -26.73 -3.79
C VAL A 139 -3.27 -26.28 -5.03
N ILE A 140 -2.60 -25.55 -5.91
CA ILE A 140 -3.10 -25.15 -7.22
C ILE A 140 -2.44 -26.05 -8.27
N ILE A 141 -3.25 -26.64 -9.14
CA ILE A 141 -2.83 -27.56 -10.19
C ILE A 141 -3.25 -26.94 -11.53
N PRO A 142 -2.34 -26.25 -12.23
CA PRO A 142 -2.57 -25.82 -13.61
C PRO A 142 -2.82 -27.04 -14.48
N TYR A 143 -3.80 -26.99 -15.38
CA TYR A 143 -4.04 -28.10 -16.30
C TYR A 143 -3.80 -27.70 -17.75
N LYS A 144 -3.22 -28.63 -18.51
CA LYS A 144 -2.96 -28.50 -19.95
C LYS A 144 -3.88 -29.43 -20.73
N GLN A 145 -4.34 -28.94 -21.87
CA GLN A 145 -4.97 -29.77 -22.90
C GLN A 145 -3.89 -30.68 -23.49
N ARG A 146 -4.17 -31.98 -23.61
CA ARG A 146 -3.25 -32.91 -24.29
C ARG A 146 -3.30 -32.68 -25.80
N GLY A 147 -2.22 -33.00 -26.51
CA GLY A 147 -2.10 -32.73 -27.95
C GLY A 147 -3.17 -33.41 -28.82
N ASP A 148 -3.79 -34.48 -28.32
CA ASP A 148 -4.83 -35.28 -28.95
C ASP A 148 -6.23 -35.10 -28.32
N GLU A 149 -6.35 -34.25 -27.29
CA GLU A 149 -7.58 -34.03 -26.53
C GLU A 149 -8.37 -32.85 -27.09
N THR A 150 -9.68 -33.02 -27.30
CA THR A 150 -10.58 -31.91 -27.65
C THR A 150 -10.92 -31.07 -26.41
N GLU A 151 -11.39 -29.83 -26.59
CA GLU A 151 -11.82 -28.98 -25.45
C GLU A 151 -12.93 -29.66 -24.62
N GLN A 152 -13.82 -30.41 -25.28
CA GLN A 152 -14.85 -31.21 -24.61
C GLN A 152 -14.24 -32.40 -23.86
N GLY A 153 -13.27 -33.11 -24.45
CA GLY A 153 -12.54 -34.18 -23.77
C GLY A 153 -11.81 -33.70 -22.50
N LEU A 154 -11.23 -32.49 -22.55
CA LEU A 154 -10.64 -31.82 -21.41
C LEU A 154 -11.66 -31.58 -20.29
N ARG A 155 -12.84 -31.04 -20.64
CA ARG A 155 -13.93 -30.81 -19.68
C ARG A 155 -14.43 -32.11 -19.05
N ASP A 156 -14.52 -33.18 -19.83
CA ASP A 156 -14.98 -34.49 -19.36
C ASP A 156 -13.95 -35.16 -18.45
N ARG A 157 -12.65 -35.03 -18.75
CA ARG A 157 -11.56 -35.49 -17.87
C ARG A 157 -11.56 -34.76 -16.52
N LEU A 158 -11.72 -33.44 -16.53
CA LEU A 158 -11.77 -32.62 -15.30
C LEU A 158 -13.01 -32.94 -14.47
N ARG A 159 -14.17 -33.12 -15.11
CA ARG A 159 -15.40 -33.55 -14.45
C ARG A 159 -15.22 -34.93 -13.81
N GLY A 160 -14.61 -35.88 -14.54
CA GLY A 160 -14.30 -37.22 -14.01
C GLY A 160 -13.25 -37.24 -12.90
N ALA A 161 -12.30 -36.30 -12.89
CA ALA A 161 -11.36 -36.11 -11.79
C ALA A 161 -12.06 -35.55 -10.54
N THR A 162 -12.91 -34.54 -10.72
CA THR A 162 -13.66 -33.89 -9.63
C THR A 162 -14.66 -34.86 -9.00
N GLN A 163 -15.38 -35.63 -9.83
CA GLN A 163 -16.35 -36.63 -9.37
C GLN A 163 -15.65 -37.73 -8.55
N ARG A 164 -14.50 -38.23 -9.00
CA ARG A 164 -13.73 -39.24 -8.23
C ARG A 164 -13.28 -38.73 -6.87
N VAL A 165 -12.83 -37.47 -6.80
CA VAL A 165 -12.43 -36.84 -5.53
C VAL A 165 -13.66 -36.65 -4.62
N GLN A 166 -14.81 -36.25 -5.15
CA GLN A 166 -16.06 -36.08 -4.40
C GLN A 166 -16.65 -37.41 -3.91
N ASP A 167 -16.62 -38.46 -4.73
CA ASP A 167 -17.16 -39.80 -4.41
C ASP A 167 -16.38 -40.49 -3.29
N THR A 168 -15.15 -40.06 -3.00
CA THR A 168 -14.31 -40.68 -1.95
C THR A 168 -14.70 -40.24 -0.54
N ASN A 169 -15.57 -39.22 -0.39
CA ASN A 169 -16.13 -38.74 0.87
C ASN A 169 -15.13 -38.67 2.04
N ILE A 170 -13.92 -38.15 1.78
CA ILE A 170 -12.88 -37.96 2.79
C ILE A 170 -13.27 -36.72 3.61
N GLU A 171 -13.84 -36.95 4.80
CA GLU A 171 -14.18 -35.87 5.73
C GLU A 171 -12.89 -35.23 6.30
N LEU A 172 -12.51 -34.09 5.74
CA LEU A 172 -11.49 -33.21 6.30
C LEU A 172 -12.20 -32.10 7.09
N GLY A 173 -12.25 -32.29 8.42
CA GLY A 173 -12.55 -31.34 9.51
C GLY A 173 -13.38 -30.07 9.24
N ARG A 174 -14.42 -29.85 10.06
CA ARG A 174 -15.21 -28.60 10.08
C ARG A 174 -14.44 -27.43 10.72
N ARG A 175 -14.50 -26.25 10.07
CA ARG A 175 -14.22 -24.94 10.69
C ARG A 175 -15.41 -24.47 11.53
N GLY A 176 -15.13 -23.81 12.65
CA GLY A 176 -16.08 -23.60 13.74
C GLY A 176 -16.66 -22.19 13.93
N ASP A 177 -16.26 -21.15 13.21
CA ASP A 177 -16.51 -19.78 13.73
C ASP A 177 -16.94 -18.68 12.75
N GLY A 178 -16.94 -18.89 11.43
CA GLY A 178 -17.71 -18.03 10.50
C GLY A 178 -17.48 -16.51 10.57
N GLN A 179 -16.34 -16.03 11.09
CA GLN A 179 -16.03 -14.59 11.14
C GLN A 179 -15.06 -14.17 10.03
N ILE A 180 -15.31 -12.97 9.50
CA ILE A 180 -14.50 -12.27 8.49
C ILE A 180 -13.33 -11.56 9.20
N GLN A 181 -12.15 -11.60 8.58
CA GLN A 181 -10.89 -11.03 9.08
C GLN A 181 -10.94 -9.50 9.16
N ARG A 182 -10.33 -8.95 10.22
CA ARG A 182 -10.37 -7.54 10.61
C ARG A 182 -9.05 -6.82 10.27
N LEU A 183 -9.14 -5.64 9.67
CA LEU A 183 -8.11 -4.62 9.28
C LEU A 183 -6.80 -4.46 10.10
N LYS A 184 -6.67 -5.04 11.29
CA LYS A 184 -5.50 -4.84 12.17
C LYS A 184 -4.54 -6.03 12.21
N ALA A 185 -4.86 -7.11 11.50
CA ALA A 185 -4.06 -8.33 11.50
C ALA A 185 -2.59 -8.10 11.05
N PRO A 186 -2.29 -7.42 9.92
CA PRO A 186 -0.91 -7.21 9.49
C PRO A 186 -0.05 -6.44 10.51
N MET A 187 -0.67 -5.57 11.32
CA MET A 187 0.05 -4.76 12.30
C MET A 187 0.67 -5.60 13.43
N VAL A 188 0.00 -6.68 13.85
CA VAL A 188 0.47 -7.55 14.94
C VAL A 188 1.70 -8.33 14.50
N ALA A 189 1.66 -8.91 13.29
CA ALA A 189 2.81 -9.51 12.64
C ALA A 189 3.96 -8.50 12.47
N SER A 190 3.67 -7.27 12.03
CA SER A 190 4.69 -6.24 11.79
C SER A 190 5.43 -5.86 13.07
N LYS A 191 4.68 -5.66 14.15
CA LYS A 191 5.24 -5.32 15.46
C LYS A 191 6.04 -6.46 16.05
N THR A 192 5.55 -7.68 15.91
CA THR A 192 6.24 -8.87 16.39
C THR A 192 7.52 -9.09 15.61
N LYS A 193 7.50 -8.92 14.28
CA LYS A 193 8.68 -8.99 13.40
C LYS A 193 9.73 -7.97 13.82
N ARG A 194 9.29 -6.74 14.06
CA ARG A 194 10.14 -5.65 14.54
C ARG A 194 10.76 -5.99 15.89
N LEU A 195 9.96 -6.43 16.86
CA LEU A 195 10.44 -6.83 18.19
C LEU A 195 11.54 -7.89 18.10
N LEU A 196 11.33 -8.92 17.27
CA LEU A 196 12.29 -10.01 17.07
C LEU A 196 13.58 -9.53 16.42
N LEU A 197 13.50 -8.75 15.33
CA LEU A 197 14.68 -8.23 14.64
C LEU A 197 15.47 -7.24 15.50
N GLU A 198 14.80 -6.31 16.19
CA GLU A 198 15.44 -5.39 17.13
C GLU A 198 16.06 -6.11 18.34
N SER A 199 15.63 -7.35 18.59
CA SER A 199 16.15 -8.22 19.64
C SER A 199 17.17 -9.25 19.16
N GLY A 200 17.62 -9.15 17.90
CA GLY A 200 18.72 -9.97 17.37
C GLY A 200 18.30 -11.28 16.71
N ALA A 201 17.02 -11.46 16.37
CA ALA A 201 16.59 -12.58 15.55
C ALA A 201 17.19 -12.49 14.13
N ASP A 202 17.56 -13.63 13.56
CA ASP A 202 17.92 -13.71 12.15
C ASP A 202 16.66 -13.55 11.29
N LYS A 203 16.75 -12.75 10.23
CA LYS A 203 15.65 -12.55 9.27
C LYS A 203 15.25 -13.86 8.59
N SER A 204 16.19 -14.77 8.37
CA SER A 204 15.94 -16.08 7.74
C SER A 204 15.13 -17.03 8.62
N ASP A 205 15.12 -16.82 9.94
CA ASP A 205 14.35 -17.62 10.90
C ASP A 205 12.91 -17.10 11.10
N ILE A 206 12.51 -16.04 10.39
CA ILE A 206 11.22 -15.36 10.56
C ILE A 206 10.34 -15.52 9.33
N ASP A 207 9.25 -16.28 9.51
CA ASP A 207 8.17 -16.39 8.52
C ASP A 207 7.03 -15.46 8.91
N THR A 208 6.51 -14.70 7.94
CA THR A 208 5.43 -13.74 8.20
C THR A 208 4.29 -13.94 7.22
N GLU A 209 3.09 -14.16 7.74
CA GLU A 209 1.85 -14.12 6.97
C GLU A 209 1.08 -12.86 7.33
N TRP A 210 1.21 -11.84 6.48
CA TRP A 210 0.69 -10.51 6.74
C TRP A 210 -0.82 -10.46 6.84
N PHE A 211 -1.52 -11.19 5.97
CA PHE A 211 -2.98 -11.17 5.90
C PHE A 211 -3.63 -11.68 7.20
N SER A 212 -3.12 -12.78 7.75
CA SER A 212 -3.60 -13.37 9.01
C SER A 212 -3.00 -12.70 10.25
N GLY A 213 -2.07 -11.77 10.07
CA GLY A 213 -1.36 -11.15 11.18
C GLY A 213 -0.53 -12.13 11.99
N THR A 214 -0.08 -13.21 11.36
CA THR A 214 0.60 -14.32 12.00
C THR A 214 2.08 -14.27 11.67
N LEU A 215 2.90 -14.51 12.68
CA LEU A 215 4.34 -14.58 12.54
C LEU A 215 4.88 -15.81 13.25
N TRP A 216 5.83 -16.48 12.62
CA TRP A 216 6.59 -17.57 13.20
C TRP A 216 8.06 -17.20 13.30
N HIS A 217 8.70 -17.65 14.38
CA HIS A 217 10.14 -17.56 14.58
C HIS A 217 10.66 -18.95 14.93
N LYS A 218 11.63 -19.45 14.16
CA LYS A 218 12.17 -20.81 14.26
C LYS A 218 11.05 -21.87 14.25
N SER A 219 10.13 -21.74 13.29
CA SER A 219 8.95 -22.60 13.12
C SER A 219 7.91 -22.60 14.26
N VAL A 220 8.04 -21.72 15.26
CA VAL A 220 7.06 -21.57 16.34
C VAL A 220 6.27 -20.29 16.15
N ARG A 221 4.94 -20.36 16.26
CA ARG A 221 4.06 -19.20 16.13
C ARG A 221 4.25 -18.24 17.30
N MET A 222 4.70 -17.03 17.00
CA MET A 222 4.96 -15.98 17.98
C MET A 222 3.75 -15.07 18.21
N CYS A 223 2.98 -14.82 17.17
CA CYS A 223 1.76 -14.01 17.27
C CYS A 223 0.75 -14.44 16.21
N SER A 224 -0.50 -14.08 16.44
CA SER A 224 -1.56 -14.19 15.44
C SER A 224 -2.69 -13.22 15.78
N ALA A 225 -3.39 -12.77 14.74
CA ALA A 225 -4.59 -11.96 14.88
C ALA A 225 -5.88 -12.75 14.61
N VAL A 226 -5.77 -13.99 14.14
CA VAL A 226 -6.92 -14.81 13.71
C VAL A 226 -7.04 -16.14 14.43
N THR A 227 -5.97 -16.63 15.05
CA THR A 227 -5.97 -17.90 15.77
C THR A 227 -6.14 -17.70 17.27
N ALA A 228 -6.67 -18.72 17.96
CA ALA A 228 -6.81 -18.69 19.41
C ALA A 228 -5.46 -18.55 20.12
N ALA A 229 -5.44 -17.78 21.20
CA ALA A 229 -4.23 -17.54 21.99
C ALA A 229 -3.78 -18.81 22.72
N PRO A 230 -2.50 -19.24 22.59
CA PRO A 230 -1.95 -20.31 23.39
C PRO A 230 -1.81 -19.87 24.85
N MET A 231 -1.74 -20.84 25.76
CA MET A 231 -1.59 -20.58 27.20
C MET A 231 -0.29 -19.81 27.48
N GLY A 232 -0.39 -18.66 28.15
CA GLY A 232 0.75 -17.77 28.43
C GLY A 232 1.03 -16.72 27.35
N ALA A 233 0.19 -16.61 26.32
CA ALA A 233 0.25 -15.50 25.39
C ALA A 233 -0.37 -14.22 25.99
N THR A 234 0.23 -13.08 25.63
CA THR A 234 -0.22 -11.74 25.99
C THR A 234 -1.14 -11.19 24.89
N THR A 235 -2.21 -10.51 25.27
CA THR A 235 -3.08 -9.81 24.31
C THR A 235 -2.32 -8.66 23.63
N ALA A 236 -2.38 -8.61 22.29
CA ALA A 236 -1.68 -7.64 21.46
C ALA A 236 -2.67 -6.66 20.80
N GLY A 237 -3.01 -5.56 21.48
CA GLY A 237 -3.87 -4.50 20.96
C GLY A 237 -5.38 -4.75 21.14
N THR A 238 -6.22 -4.10 20.32
CA THR A 238 -7.68 -4.29 20.34
C THR A 238 -8.08 -5.32 19.28
N LEU A 239 -8.96 -6.28 19.65
CA LEU A 239 -9.58 -7.33 18.79
C LEU A 239 -9.03 -8.78 18.92
N GLY A 240 -8.52 -9.20 20.09
CA GLY A 240 -8.28 -10.63 20.38
C GLY A 240 -6.98 -11.21 19.78
N ALA A 241 -6.18 -10.39 19.12
CA ALA A 241 -4.84 -10.74 18.69
C ALA A 241 -3.92 -10.97 19.91
N TRP A 242 -2.93 -11.84 19.74
CA TRP A 242 -2.03 -12.24 20.81
C TRP A 242 -0.58 -12.32 20.34
N ILE A 243 0.34 -12.19 21.30
CA ILE A 243 1.78 -12.38 21.14
C ILE A 243 2.31 -13.21 22.31
N HIS A 244 3.20 -14.15 22.05
CA HIS A 244 3.79 -14.99 23.07
C HIS A 244 5.19 -14.49 23.47
N LEU A 245 5.23 -13.47 24.33
CA LEU A 245 6.47 -12.82 24.76
C LEU A 245 7.41 -13.79 25.50
N GLY A 246 6.90 -14.62 26.41
CA GLY A 246 7.73 -15.64 27.06
C GLY A 246 8.39 -16.62 26.09
N GLN A 247 7.68 -17.04 25.03
CA GLN A 247 8.26 -17.93 24.01
C GLN A 247 9.31 -17.21 23.15
N ALA A 248 9.04 -15.97 22.75
CA ALA A 248 10.00 -15.14 22.02
C ALA A 248 11.26 -14.88 22.86
N ALA A 249 11.13 -14.59 24.15
CA ALA A 249 12.24 -14.36 25.07
C ALA A 249 13.13 -15.62 25.18
N ARG A 250 12.52 -16.80 25.33
CA ARG A 250 13.23 -18.09 25.33
C ARG A 250 14.03 -18.32 24.05
N GLN A 251 13.44 -18.05 22.89
CA GLN A 251 14.10 -18.30 21.60
C GLN A 251 15.21 -17.29 21.26
N LEU A 252 15.17 -16.11 21.88
CA LEU A 252 16.16 -15.04 21.74
C LEU A 252 17.25 -15.08 22.83
N GLY A 253 17.11 -15.96 23.84
CA GLY A 253 18.04 -16.00 24.98
C GLY A 253 17.96 -14.77 25.87
N MET A 254 16.78 -14.15 25.98
CA MET A 254 16.53 -12.95 26.79
C MET A 254 15.56 -13.26 27.93
N THR A 255 15.52 -12.39 28.94
CA THR A 255 14.49 -12.49 29.98
C THR A 255 13.14 -11.99 29.45
N GLU A 256 12.04 -12.52 29.99
CA GLU A 256 10.70 -12.08 29.61
C GLU A 256 10.47 -10.60 29.95
N GLU A 257 11.01 -10.12 31.07
CA GLU A 257 10.91 -8.73 31.51
C GLU A 257 11.60 -7.75 30.55
N GLU A 258 12.79 -8.09 30.03
CA GLU A 258 13.47 -7.30 29.00
C GLU A 258 12.65 -7.22 27.71
N LEU A 259 12.05 -8.33 27.30
CA LEU A 259 11.26 -8.37 26.07
C LEU A 259 9.91 -7.66 26.24
N VAL A 260 9.28 -7.77 27.41
CA VAL A 260 8.09 -6.99 27.80
C VAL A 260 8.42 -5.50 27.78
N GLY A 261 9.56 -5.08 28.32
CA GLY A 261 10.02 -3.68 28.27
C GLY A 261 10.20 -3.14 26.85
N ARG A 262 10.63 -3.99 25.91
CA ARG A 262 10.72 -3.66 24.47
C ARG A 262 9.37 -3.72 23.75
N TRP A 263 8.47 -4.58 24.21
CA TRP A 263 7.12 -4.70 23.69
C TRP A 263 6.20 -3.58 24.16
N GLN A 264 6.32 -3.07 25.39
CA GLN A 264 5.46 -2.02 25.94
C GLN A 264 5.37 -0.77 25.03
N PRO A 265 6.48 -0.21 24.52
CA PRO A 265 6.43 0.84 23.51
C PRO A 265 5.68 0.42 22.24
N LEU A 266 5.80 -0.84 21.80
CA LEU A 266 5.16 -1.47 20.62
C LEU A 266 3.67 -1.83 20.83
N GLY A 267 3.26 -2.07 22.07
CA GLY A 267 1.91 -2.39 22.52
C GLY A 267 1.04 -1.15 22.78
N ALA A 268 1.62 -0.08 23.33
CA ALA A 268 0.95 1.18 23.69
C ALA A 268 0.42 2.01 22.51
N PHE A 269 0.66 1.58 21.27
CA PHE A 269 0.17 2.19 20.03
C PHE A 269 -1.37 2.26 19.90
N HIS A 270 -2.15 1.77 20.89
CA HIS A 270 -3.61 1.74 20.88
C HIS A 270 -4.30 2.75 21.80
N ASP A 271 -3.58 3.43 22.69
CA ASP A 271 -4.19 4.51 23.47
C ASP A 271 -3.88 5.86 22.83
N GLY A 272 -4.94 6.58 22.47
CA GLY A 272 -4.88 7.93 21.89
C GLY A 272 -4.32 8.98 22.86
N SER A 273 -3.95 8.59 24.08
CA SER A 273 -3.45 9.46 25.11
C SER A 273 -1.93 9.33 25.29
N GLN A 274 -1.12 9.82 24.35
CA GLN A 274 0.24 10.23 24.69
C GLN A 274 0.59 11.58 24.07
N THR A 275 1.01 12.48 24.96
CA THR A 275 1.43 13.87 24.78
C THR A 275 2.79 13.97 24.06
N GLY A 276 2.86 13.43 22.85
CA GLY A 276 4.00 13.63 21.94
C GLY A 276 3.90 14.97 21.21
N HIS A 277 5.04 15.52 20.76
CA HIS A 277 5.02 16.64 19.83
C HIS A 277 4.26 16.24 18.57
N GLN A 278 3.25 17.02 18.21
CA GLN A 278 2.44 16.81 17.01
C GLN A 278 3.06 17.59 15.86
N LEU A 279 3.30 16.92 14.75
CA LEU A 279 3.75 17.54 13.51
C LEU A 279 2.58 17.55 12.52
N HIS A 280 2.08 18.74 12.20
CA HIS A 280 0.99 18.92 11.24
C HIS A 280 1.56 19.01 9.83
N VAL A 281 1.15 18.07 8.97
CA VAL A 281 1.66 17.94 7.60
C VAL A 281 0.51 18.10 6.62
N ALA A 282 0.69 19.00 5.65
CA ALA A 282 -0.25 19.17 4.55
C ALA A 282 0.38 18.76 3.21
N THR A 283 -0.42 18.28 2.27
CA THR A 283 -0.07 18.20 0.84
C THR A 283 -1.08 18.99 0.03
N TRP A 284 -0.62 19.66 -1.03
CA TRP A 284 -1.47 20.53 -1.84
C TRP A 284 -0.94 20.71 -3.27
N ASN A 285 -1.75 20.31 -4.25
CA ASN A 285 -1.57 20.75 -5.63
C ASN A 285 -2.03 22.21 -5.77
N VAL A 286 -1.10 23.10 -6.06
CA VAL A 286 -1.36 24.56 -6.12
C VAL A 286 -1.63 25.07 -7.54
N GLY A 287 -1.78 24.18 -8.53
CA GLY A 287 -2.31 24.52 -9.85
C GLY A 287 -1.51 25.57 -10.63
N GLY A 288 -0.23 25.77 -10.34
CA GLY A 288 0.63 26.72 -11.05
C GLY A 288 1.00 28.00 -10.30
N LEU A 289 1.02 28.01 -8.96
CA LEU A 289 1.63 29.12 -8.23
C LEU A 289 3.15 29.19 -8.46
N ASP A 290 3.68 30.39 -8.65
CA ASP A 290 5.13 30.63 -8.58
C ASP A 290 5.61 30.64 -7.11
N ILE A 291 6.93 30.66 -6.91
CA ILE A 291 7.51 30.59 -5.57
C ILE A 291 7.12 31.80 -4.69
N GLN A 292 6.92 32.98 -5.27
CA GLN A 292 6.55 34.17 -4.49
C GLN A 292 5.10 34.04 -3.99
N ARG A 293 4.19 33.57 -4.83
CA ARG A 293 2.81 33.27 -4.44
C ARG A 293 2.73 32.11 -3.47
N CYS A 294 3.61 31.11 -3.57
CA CYS A 294 3.74 30.07 -2.55
C CYS A 294 4.14 30.66 -1.19
N SER A 295 5.06 31.63 -1.16
CA SER A 295 5.43 32.35 0.07
C SER A 295 4.28 33.16 0.65
N ASP A 296 3.47 33.80 -0.20
CA ASP A 296 2.27 34.52 0.24
C ASP A 296 1.21 33.55 0.80
N LEU A 297 1.00 32.41 0.14
CA LEU A 297 0.13 31.32 0.59
C LEU A 297 0.50 30.84 1.99
N LEU A 298 1.79 30.63 2.27
CA LEU A 298 2.26 30.27 3.63
C LEU A 298 1.89 31.34 4.67
N GLY A 299 1.87 32.61 4.27
CA GLY A 299 1.41 33.71 5.11
C GLY A 299 -0.10 33.69 5.36
N GLU A 300 -0.90 33.38 4.34
CA GLU A 300 -2.37 33.26 4.47
C GLU A 300 -2.77 32.01 5.27
N MET A 301 -2.04 30.89 5.15
CA MET A 301 -2.26 29.69 5.96
C MET A 301 -2.19 29.97 7.45
N LEU A 302 -1.31 30.87 7.89
CA LEU A 302 -1.20 31.27 9.30
C LEU A 302 -2.46 31.96 9.84
N LYS A 303 -3.31 32.51 8.96
CA LYS A 303 -4.58 33.16 9.32
C LYS A 303 -5.77 32.20 9.25
N HIS A 304 -5.59 31.01 8.66
CA HIS A 304 -6.65 30.04 8.46
C HIS A 304 -6.82 29.16 9.70
N ASP A 305 -8.07 29.00 10.17
CA ASP A 305 -8.39 28.31 11.42
C ASP A 305 -7.77 26.91 11.53
N THR A 306 -7.79 26.16 10.42
CA THR A 306 -7.28 24.78 10.38
C THR A 306 -5.82 24.68 9.93
N LEU A 307 -5.39 25.54 9.00
CA LEU A 307 -4.06 25.41 8.37
C LEU A 307 -2.96 26.15 9.13
N SER A 308 -3.32 27.02 10.08
CA SER A 308 -2.39 27.79 10.90
C SER A 308 -1.42 26.92 11.73
N CYS A 309 -1.81 25.69 12.04
CA CYS A 309 -0.97 24.73 12.75
C CYS A 309 0.04 23.99 11.85
N THR A 310 -0.07 24.10 10.52
CA THR A 310 0.76 23.38 9.56
C THR A 310 2.23 23.71 9.77
N SER A 311 3.05 22.68 9.85
CA SER A 311 4.49 22.80 10.09
C SER A 311 5.33 22.30 8.91
N LEU A 312 4.73 21.49 8.05
CA LEU A 312 5.30 20.93 6.83
C LEU A 312 4.22 20.93 5.73
N LEU A 313 4.56 21.40 4.54
CA LEU A 313 3.69 21.48 3.38
C LEU A 313 4.40 20.89 2.15
N LEU A 314 3.74 19.95 1.49
CA LEU A 314 4.22 19.25 0.30
C LEU A 314 3.43 19.77 -0.90
N LEU A 315 4.11 20.44 -1.82
CA LEU A 315 3.50 21.23 -2.89
C LEU A 315 3.66 20.53 -4.24
N GLN A 316 2.58 20.47 -5.01
CA GLN A 316 2.60 19.97 -6.40
C GLN A 316 2.21 21.09 -7.38
N GLU A 317 2.69 20.99 -8.61
CA GLU A 317 2.44 21.93 -9.71
C GLU A 317 2.86 23.39 -9.46
N ILE A 318 4.03 23.61 -8.87
CA ILE A 318 4.64 24.95 -8.77
C ILE A 318 5.18 25.38 -10.15
N VAL A 319 5.06 26.66 -10.49
CA VAL A 319 5.75 27.24 -11.65
C VAL A 319 7.22 27.46 -11.31
N VAL A 320 8.09 26.69 -11.95
CA VAL A 320 9.56 26.80 -11.82
C VAL A 320 10.14 27.16 -13.19
N PRO A 321 10.67 28.37 -13.40
CA PRO A 321 11.16 28.80 -14.71
C PRO A 321 12.33 27.94 -15.19
N GLU A 322 13.30 27.71 -14.31
CA GLU A 322 14.54 26.99 -14.63
C GLU A 322 14.54 25.60 -13.99
N PRO A 323 14.87 24.55 -14.76
CA PRO A 323 15.07 23.21 -14.21
C PRO A 323 16.17 23.19 -13.14
N GLY A 324 16.13 22.16 -12.29
CA GLY A 324 17.07 22.00 -11.18
C GLY A 324 16.48 22.35 -9.83
N ILE A 325 17.27 22.16 -8.78
CA ILE A 325 16.84 22.32 -7.38
C ILE A 325 17.13 23.74 -6.94
N GLN A 326 16.13 24.36 -6.34
CA GLN A 326 16.18 25.72 -5.85
C GLN A 326 15.74 25.78 -4.39
N PHE A 327 16.18 26.84 -3.72
CA PHE A 327 15.94 27.07 -2.30
C PHE A 327 15.39 28.46 -2.10
N HIS A 328 14.34 28.57 -1.30
CA HIS A 328 13.74 29.85 -0.94
C HIS A 328 13.45 29.90 0.56
N VAL A 329 13.54 31.09 1.13
CA VAL A 329 13.24 31.33 2.54
C VAL A 329 12.14 32.38 2.62
N ALA A 330 11.06 32.03 3.29
CA ALA A 330 9.87 32.87 3.45
C ALA A 330 9.54 33.03 4.93
N LYS A 331 10.04 34.10 5.56
CA LYS A 331 9.98 34.32 7.02
C LYS A 331 10.55 33.10 7.77
N ASP A 332 9.71 32.39 8.52
CA ASP A 332 10.07 31.20 9.30
C ASP A 332 10.00 29.90 8.49
N TRP A 333 9.71 29.96 7.20
CA TRP A 333 9.64 28.80 6.31
C TRP A 333 10.86 28.69 5.41
N LYS A 334 11.28 27.45 5.16
CA LYS A 334 12.23 27.09 4.12
C LYS A 334 11.51 26.26 3.07
N ILE A 335 11.75 26.56 1.80
CA ILE A 335 11.14 25.87 0.67
C ILE A 335 12.27 25.28 -0.18
N VAL A 336 12.26 23.96 -0.34
CA VAL A 336 13.07 23.24 -1.33
C VAL A 336 12.14 22.94 -2.49
N TYR A 337 12.45 23.42 -3.69
CA TYR A 337 11.56 23.28 -4.84
C TYR A 337 12.34 23.15 -6.13
N GLY A 338 11.66 22.77 -7.21
CA GLY A 338 12.27 22.72 -8.53
C GLY A 338 11.55 21.76 -9.45
N ARG A 339 12.12 21.53 -10.63
CA ARG A 339 11.60 20.57 -11.62
C ARG A 339 12.72 19.87 -12.34
N ALA A 340 12.44 18.68 -12.89
CA ALA A 340 13.33 18.07 -13.87
C ALA A 340 13.20 18.77 -15.24
N ASP A 341 14.21 18.60 -16.12
CA ASP A 341 14.23 19.22 -17.45
C ASP A 341 13.01 18.86 -18.30
N ALA A 342 12.54 17.62 -18.16
CA ALA A 342 11.40 17.07 -18.91
C ALA A 342 10.03 17.50 -18.35
N ASP A 343 9.99 18.05 -17.13
CA ASP A 343 8.74 18.37 -16.46
C ASP A 343 8.30 19.81 -16.76
N TRP A 344 7.01 19.98 -17.02
CA TRP A 344 6.39 21.27 -17.36
C TRP A 344 6.17 22.17 -16.12
N ARG A 345 6.05 21.55 -14.95
CA ARG A 345 5.88 22.16 -13.63
C ARG A 345 6.86 21.51 -12.66
N GLY A 346 7.01 22.13 -11.49
CA GLY A 346 7.81 21.60 -10.41
C GLY A 346 7.00 21.26 -9.18
N GLU A 347 7.72 20.75 -8.19
CA GLU A 347 7.20 20.38 -6.89
C GLU A 347 8.00 21.10 -5.79
N GLY A 348 7.46 21.10 -4.58
CA GLY A 348 8.09 21.74 -3.44
C GLY A 348 7.88 21.02 -2.13
N VAL A 349 8.80 21.25 -1.21
CA VAL A 349 8.72 20.86 0.21
C VAL A 349 9.00 22.11 1.02
N ALA A 350 7.96 22.66 1.65
CA ALA A 350 8.04 23.79 2.55
C ALA A 350 7.95 23.33 4.01
N TYR A 351 8.85 23.78 4.87
CA TYR A 351 8.83 23.43 6.29
C TYR A 351 9.28 24.58 7.18
N LEU A 352 8.79 24.60 8.41
CA LEU A 352 9.21 25.59 9.40
C LEU A 352 10.70 25.41 9.75
N ALA A 353 11.47 26.49 9.75
CA ALA A 353 12.90 26.51 10.00
C ALA A 353 13.28 25.89 11.36
N LYS A 354 12.39 25.97 12.35
CA LYS A 354 12.55 25.35 13.68
C LYS A 354 12.59 23.81 13.64
N LEU A 355 12.06 23.18 12.58
CA LEU A 355 12.09 21.73 12.43
C LEU A 355 13.48 21.20 12.04
N GLY A 356 14.36 22.05 11.51
CA GLY A 356 15.75 21.68 11.23
C GLY A 356 16.32 22.23 9.92
N GLY A 357 17.30 21.49 9.40
CA GLY A 357 17.96 21.78 8.13
C GLY A 357 17.69 20.70 7.09
N HIS A 358 17.58 21.07 5.83
CA HIS A 358 17.56 20.10 4.75
C HIS A 358 18.98 19.61 4.41
N GLU A 359 19.09 18.36 4.01
CA GLU A 359 20.27 17.74 3.43
C GLU A 359 19.84 16.84 2.27
N HIS A 360 20.72 16.56 1.32
CA HIS A 360 20.49 15.63 0.21
C HIS A 360 19.14 15.84 -0.52
N SER A 361 18.98 17.03 -1.11
CA SER A 361 17.83 17.33 -1.97
C SER A 361 18.05 16.82 -3.38
N GLY A 362 16.99 16.38 -4.05
CA GLY A 362 17.04 15.84 -5.40
C GLY A 362 15.70 15.89 -6.10
N HIS A 363 15.72 15.70 -7.42
CA HIS A 363 14.53 15.52 -8.24
C HIS A 363 14.36 14.06 -8.64
N ILE A 364 13.11 13.71 -8.87
CA ILE A 364 12.66 12.53 -9.59
C ILE A 364 11.69 13.00 -10.68
N ALA A 365 11.37 12.14 -11.65
CA ALA A 365 10.42 12.53 -12.69
C ALA A 365 9.05 12.89 -12.07
N GLY A 366 8.58 14.12 -12.23
CA GLY A 366 7.36 14.59 -11.57
C GLY A 366 7.41 14.48 -10.04
N GLY A 367 8.53 14.83 -9.42
CA GLY A 367 8.63 14.95 -7.96
C GLY A 367 9.95 15.52 -7.46
N ILE A 368 9.93 16.04 -6.24
CA ILE A 368 11.11 16.50 -5.52
C ILE A 368 11.22 15.79 -4.17
N TYR A 369 12.45 15.60 -3.71
CA TYR A 369 12.70 15.14 -2.36
C TYR A 369 13.74 15.97 -1.62
N THR A 370 13.69 15.86 -0.30
CA THR A 370 14.73 16.34 0.60
C THR A 370 14.77 15.51 1.87
N VAL A 371 15.92 15.44 2.54
CA VAL A 371 16.02 14.82 3.86
C VAL A 371 16.09 15.93 4.89
N LEU A 372 15.12 15.96 5.80
CA LEU A 372 15.13 16.86 6.94
C LEU A 372 15.98 16.27 8.07
N LYS A 373 17.03 16.98 8.45
CA LYS A 373 17.84 16.73 9.63
C LYS A 373 17.31 17.58 10.78
N HIS A 374 16.69 16.91 11.74
CA HIS A 374 16.13 17.53 12.95
C HIS A 374 17.24 17.98 13.91
N PRO A 375 16.97 18.94 14.82
CA PRO A 375 17.95 19.38 15.82
C PRO A 375 18.49 18.26 16.72
N ASP A 376 17.72 17.19 16.91
CA ASP A 376 18.11 16.01 17.69
C ASP A 376 18.90 14.96 16.89
N GLY A 377 19.26 15.27 15.64
CA GLY A 377 20.03 14.40 14.76
C GLY A 377 19.19 13.35 14.02
N ARG A 378 17.88 13.24 14.29
CA ARG A 378 16.99 12.37 13.51
C ARG A 378 16.91 12.85 12.06
N ARG A 379 16.71 11.89 11.14
CA ARG A 379 16.47 12.14 9.72
C ARG A 379 15.06 11.73 9.33
N THR A 380 14.41 12.55 8.51
CA THR A 380 13.11 12.27 7.91
C THR A 380 13.18 12.59 6.43
N GLY A 381 12.92 11.60 5.57
CA GLY A 381 12.77 11.83 4.15
C GLY A 381 11.42 12.49 3.88
N LEU A 382 11.42 13.50 3.03
CA LEU A 382 10.24 14.25 2.60
C LEU A 382 10.19 14.17 1.08
N ILE A 383 9.05 13.77 0.53
CA ILE A 383 8.84 13.69 -0.91
C ILE A 383 7.53 14.38 -1.27
N SER A 384 7.57 15.24 -2.29
CA SER A 384 6.37 15.74 -2.97
C SER A 384 6.39 15.21 -4.41
N MET A 385 5.32 14.55 -4.85
CA MET A 385 5.31 13.89 -6.16
C MET A 385 3.94 13.91 -6.85
N LEU A 386 3.97 13.79 -8.17
CA LEU A 386 2.81 13.66 -9.05
C LEU A 386 2.77 12.28 -9.73
N ARG A 387 3.88 11.79 -10.29
CA ARG A 387 3.82 10.64 -11.22
C ARG A 387 4.93 9.59 -11.14
N ALA A 388 6.15 9.88 -10.70
CA ALA A 388 7.18 8.83 -10.63
C ALA A 388 7.26 8.12 -9.28
N TRP A 389 7.34 6.80 -9.40
CA TRP A 389 7.50 5.87 -8.30
C TRP A 389 8.76 5.06 -8.58
N GLY A 390 9.69 5.02 -7.62
CA GLY A 390 10.96 4.32 -7.82
C GLY A 390 11.88 4.44 -6.61
N GLU A 391 13.05 3.82 -6.71
CA GLU A 391 14.10 3.96 -5.70
C GLU A 391 14.67 5.38 -5.74
N THR A 392 14.64 6.04 -4.59
CA THR A 392 15.21 7.38 -4.40
C THR A 392 16.09 7.39 -3.15
N HIS A 393 16.98 8.37 -3.03
CA HIS A 393 17.84 8.47 -1.84
C HIS A 393 17.03 8.48 -0.51
N PRO A 394 15.90 9.21 -0.39
CA PRO A 394 15.01 9.12 0.76
C PRO A 394 14.42 7.74 1.04
N MET A 395 14.32 6.85 0.05
CA MET A 395 13.81 5.49 0.27
C MET A 395 14.71 4.67 1.19
N SER A 396 15.97 5.05 1.37
CA SER A 396 16.86 4.47 2.39
C SER A 396 16.64 5.03 3.81
N ILE A 397 15.90 6.14 3.95
CA ILE A 397 15.67 6.81 5.23
C ILE A 397 14.52 6.16 5.99
N GLN A 398 14.75 5.79 7.25
CA GLN A 398 13.77 5.06 8.05
C GLN A 398 12.39 5.77 8.12
N HIS A 399 12.36 7.06 8.45
CA HIS A 399 11.13 7.84 8.52
C HIS A 399 10.87 8.54 7.20
N LEU A 400 9.73 8.27 6.55
CA LEU A 400 9.37 8.87 5.27
C LEU A 400 7.97 9.49 5.33
N ILE A 401 7.83 10.68 4.74
CA ILE A 401 6.57 11.37 4.53
C ILE A 401 6.48 11.70 3.03
N ILE A 402 5.39 11.30 2.39
CA ILE A 402 5.15 11.54 0.97
C ILE A 402 3.81 12.25 0.81
N GLY A 403 3.82 13.38 0.13
CA GLY A 403 2.63 14.07 -0.34
C GLY A 403 2.49 13.81 -1.82
N VAL A 404 1.32 13.35 -2.24
CA VAL A 404 1.09 12.94 -3.62
C VAL A 404 -0.23 13.48 -4.13
N ASP A 405 -0.22 14.09 -5.30
CA ASP A 405 -1.40 14.13 -6.17
C ASP A 405 -1.29 12.92 -7.09
N ALA A 406 -2.05 11.88 -6.77
CA ALA A 406 -1.95 10.59 -7.44
C ALA A 406 -2.60 10.58 -8.81
N ASN A 407 -3.39 11.62 -9.15
CA ASN A 407 -4.34 11.59 -10.27
C ASN A 407 -5.24 10.34 -10.27
N GLU A 408 -5.43 9.73 -9.10
CA GLU A 408 -6.14 8.49 -8.90
C GLU A 408 -7.01 8.52 -7.63
N SER A 409 -8.17 7.87 -7.72
CA SER A 409 -9.09 7.70 -6.61
C SER A 409 -8.84 6.36 -5.92
N LEU A 410 -8.48 6.45 -4.63
CA LEU A 410 -8.34 5.33 -3.73
C LEU A 410 -9.60 5.19 -2.89
N HIS A 411 -10.08 3.97 -2.72
CA HIS A 411 -11.28 3.69 -1.94
C HIS A 411 -11.14 2.34 -1.22
N TYR A 412 -12.01 2.08 -0.24
CA TYR A 412 -12.03 0.80 0.47
C TYR A 412 -13.12 -0.12 -0.10
N VAL A 413 -12.75 -1.32 -0.53
CA VAL A 413 -13.69 -2.41 -0.85
C VAL A 413 -13.42 -3.57 0.09
N ALA A 414 -14.43 -3.94 0.89
CA ALA A 414 -14.31 -5.00 1.90
C ALA A 414 -13.02 -4.87 2.73
N GLU A 415 -12.77 -3.64 3.23
CA GLU A 415 -11.61 -3.30 4.05
C GLU A 415 -10.24 -3.32 3.35
N ARG A 416 -10.19 -3.58 2.03
CA ARG A 416 -8.96 -3.47 1.23
C ARG A 416 -8.92 -2.12 0.54
N LEU A 417 -7.77 -1.44 0.61
CA LEU A 417 -7.50 -0.26 -0.19
C LEU A 417 -7.36 -0.68 -1.66
N THR A 418 -8.19 -0.10 -2.53
CA THR A 418 -8.28 -0.38 -3.96
C THR A 418 -8.23 0.92 -4.75
N ALA A 419 -7.95 0.80 -6.04
CA ALA A 419 -7.92 1.92 -6.98
C ALA A 419 -8.69 1.55 -8.25
N ASP A 420 -9.17 2.57 -8.97
CA ASP A 420 -10.03 2.40 -10.13
C ASP A 420 -9.26 2.03 -11.41
N THR A 421 -7.97 2.37 -11.49
CA THR A 421 -7.18 2.18 -12.71
C THR A 421 -5.95 1.28 -12.51
N GLY A 422 -5.33 0.87 -13.63
CA GLY A 422 -4.05 0.17 -13.60
C GLY A 422 -2.92 1.01 -12.97
N GLN A 423 -2.96 2.33 -13.17
CA GLN A 423 -2.02 3.28 -12.54
C GLN A 423 -2.16 3.24 -11.02
N GLY A 424 -3.40 3.29 -10.51
CA GLY A 424 -3.67 3.17 -9.09
C GLY A 424 -3.23 1.85 -8.49
N ASN A 425 -3.42 0.73 -9.20
CA ASN A 425 -2.94 -0.56 -8.74
C ASN A 425 -1.40 -0.62 -8.67
N ALA A 426 -0.70 0.01 -9.63
CA ALA A 426 0.75 0.13 -9.58
C ALA A 426 1.22 1.00 -8.39
N LEU A 427 0.53 2.10 -8.10
CA LEU A 427 0.78 2.91 -6.90
C LEU A 427 0.63 2.08 -5.62
N LEU A 428 -0.47 1.33 -5.48
CA LEU A 428 -0.71 0.48 -4.32
C LEU A 428 0.36 -0.62 -4.18
N HIS A 429 0.78 -1.23 -5.28
CA HIS A 429 1.86 -2.22 -5.28
C HIS A 429 3.19 -1.61 -4.82
N TRP A 430 3.55 -0.46 -5.39
CA TRP A 430 4.76 0.27 -5.00
C TRP A 430 4.73 0.68 -3.52
N MET A 431 3.59 1.14 -3.01
CA MET A 431 3.42 1.44 -1.59
C MET A 431 3.75 0.22 -0.72
N MET A 432 3.26 -0.95 -1.10
CA MET A 432 3.53 -2.20 -0.38
C MET A 432 5.02 -2.56 -0.42
N GLU A 433 5.67 -2.49 -1.58
CA GLU A 433 7.11 -2.78 -1.72
C GLU A 433 7.97 -1.85 -0.85
N GLN A 434 7.61 -0.57 -0.77
CA GLN A 434 8.36 0.44 -0.02
C GLN A 434 7.99 0.48 1.48
N ASN A 435 7.10 -0.40 1.94
CA ASN A 435 6.53 -0.39 3.29
C ASN A 435 5.88 0.96 3.66
N LEU A 436 5.25 1.60 2.68
CA LEU A 436 4.42 2.78 2.87
C LEU A 436 3.02 2.36 3.24
N TYR A 437 2.38 3.16 4.09
CA TYR A 437 0.96 3.01 4.34
C TYR A 437 0.26 4.35 4.25
N LEU A 438 -1.02 4.27 3.89
CA LEU A 438 -1.95 5.38 3.93
C LEU A 438 -2.51 5.48 5.35
N PRO A 439 -2.18 6.54 6.13
CA PRO A 439 -2.81 6.77 7.42
C PRO A 439 -4.31 7.06 7.23
N GLU A 440 -5.10 6.86 8.27
CA GLU A 440 -6.55 7.11 8.24
C GLU A 440 -6.82 8.50 7.69
N GLN A 441 -7.53 8.57 6.57
CA GLN A 441 -7.87 9.79 5.85
C GLN A 441 -9.29 9.61 5.32
N ASN A 442 -10.09 10.67 5.32
CA ASN A 442 -11.42 10.62 4.73
C ASN A 442 -11.33 10.45 3.21
N LEU A 443 -11.43 9.22 2.72
CA LEU A 443 -11.38 8.89 1.29
C LEU A 443 -12.64 9.28 0.53
N ALA A 444 -13.76 9.48 1.24
CA ALA A 444 -15.02 9.90 0.62
C ALA A 444 -15.08 11.42 0.36
N ALA A 445 -14.28 12.22 1.06
CA ALA A 445 -14.21 13.66 0.84
C ALA A 445 -13.35 13.97 -0.39
N PRO A 446 -13.89 14.58 -1.46
CA PRO A 446 -13.10 14.92 -2.63
C PRO A 446 -12.06 16.00 -2.31
N SER A 447 -10.91 15.93 -2.96
CA SER A 447 -9.85 16.94 -2.89
C SER A 447 -9.61 17.65 -4.21
N HIS A 448 -10.25 17.24 -5.30
CA HIS A 448 -10.16 17.90 -6.60
C HIS A 448 -11.57 18.17 -7.13
N TYR A 449 -11.79 19.40 -7.59
CA TYR A 449 -13.06 19.91 -8.07
C TYR A 449 -12.88 20.43 -9.51
N PRO A 450 -13.19 19.60 -10.52
CA PRO A 450 -12.96 19.97 -11.91
C PRO A 450 -13.65 21.29 -12.27
N TYR A 451 -12.95 22.18 -12.99
CA TYR A 451 -13.54 23.42 -13.52
C TYR A 451 -14.77 23.17 -14.40
N ASN A 452 -14.76 22.05 -15.14
CA ASN A 452 -15.92 21.62 -15.88
C ASN A 452 -16.85 20.83 -14.95
N THR A 453 -17.96 21.47 -14.58
CA THR A 453 -18.99 20.96 -13.66
C THR A 453 -19.74 19.72 -14.18
N ALA A 454 -19.52 19.31 -15.43
CA ALA A 454 -19.99 18.03 -15.94
C ALA A 454 -19.24 16.83 -15.33
N PHE A 455 -18.02 17.04 -14.83
CA PHE A 455 -17.25 16.00 -14.14
C PHE A 455 -17.49 16.03 -12.63
N GLN A 456 -17.48 14.86 -12.02
CA GLN A 456 -17.65 14.74 -10.57
C GLN A 456 -16.34 15.09 -9.84
N PRO A 457 -16.43 15.72 -8.66
CA PRO A 457 -15.29 15.87 -7.76
C PRO A 457 -14.67 14.52 -7.39
N ARG A 458 -13.35 14.49 -7.19
CA ARG A 458 -12.60 13.25 -6.91
C ARG A 458 -11.66 13.42 -5.73
N ARG A 459 -11.37 12.31 -5.04
CA ARG A 459 -10.25 12.22 -4.09
C ARG A 459 -8.99 11.87 -4.90
N LEU A 460 -8.00 12.77 -4.95
CA LEU A 460 -6.76 12.56 -5.73
C LEU A 460 -5.48 12.76 -4.91
N ASP A 461 -5.56 13.52 -3.82
CA ASP A 461 -4.38 13.95 -3.05
C ASP A 461 -4.23 13.11 -1.78
N TYR A 462 -3.04 12.63 -1.44
CA TYR A 462 -2.83 11.79 -0.25
C TYR A 462 -1.52 12.09 0.45
N ILE A 463 -1.51 11.87 1.77
CA ILE A 463 -0.28 11.76 2.54
C ILE A 463 -0.01 10.28 2.81
N LEU A 464 1.17 9.80 2.45
CA LEU A 464 1.66 8.46 2.75
C LEU A 464 2.81 8.56 3.76
N VAL A 465 2.94 7.58 4.63
CA VAL A 465 4.01 7.57 5.64
C VAL A 465 4.68 6.22 5.76
N ARG A 466 5.92 6.24 6.24
CA ARG A 466 6.67 5.04 6.65
C ARG A 466 7.27 5.26 8.04
N HIS A 467 7.03 4.29 8.92
CA HIS A 467 7.55 4.27 10.29
C HIS A 467 7.19 5.51 11.15
N ILE A 468 6.13 6.26 10.82
CA ILE A 468 5.70 7.46 11.56
C ILE A 468 4.24 7.31 11.99
N ARG A 469 3.93 7.43 13.28
CA ARG A 469 2.53 7.40 13.75
C ARG A 469 1.77 8.61 13.21
N ALA A 470 0.55 8.39 12.76
CA ALA A 470 -0.33 9.43 12.23
C ALA A 470 -1.70 9.30 12.90
N GLY A 471 -2.35 10.44 13.15
CA GLY A 471 -3.77 10.54 13.45
C GLY A 471 -4.60 10.55 12.17
N ALA A 472 -5.91 10.75 12.34
CA ALA A 472 -6.83 10.92 11.22
C ALA A 472 -6.50 12.19 10.43
N GLY A 473 -6.53 12.07 9.11
CA GLY A 473 -6.38 13.17 8.17
C GLY A 473 -7.70 13.66 7.62
N GLN A 474 -7.71 14.91 7.19
CA GLN A 474 -8.88 15.60 6.65
C GLN A 474 -8.52 16.37 5.39
N VAL A 475 -9.50 16.50 4.50
CA VAL A 475 -9.47 17.48 3.41
C VAL A 475 -9.94 18.81 3.98
N VAL A 476 -9.19 19.88 3.76
CA VAL A 476 -9.48 21.20 4.33
C VAL A 476 -9.97 22.12 3.22
N PRO A 477 -11.20 22.67 3.29
CA PRO A 477 -11.71 23.61 2.29
C PRO A 477 -10.91 24.93 2.31
N ALA A 478 -10.05 25.12 1.33
CA ALA A 478 -9.13 26.23 1.20
C ALA A 478 -8.68 26.51 -0.26
N CYS A 479 -9.28 25.87 -1.28
CA CYS A 479 -8.89 25.99 -2.69
C CYS A 479 -8.84 27.45 -3.19
N ASP A 480 -9.74 28.32 -2.70
CA ASP A 480 -9.75 29.76 -2.99
C ASP A 480 -8.45 30.47 -2.59
N MET A 481 -7.77 30.03 -1.52
CA MET A 481 -6.53 30.65 -1.03
C MET A 481 -5.36 30.49 -2.01
N ALA A 482 -5.29 29.34 -2.69
CA ALA A 482 -4.27 29.04 -3.68
C ALA A 482 -4.78 29.22 -5.12
N THR A 483 -6.05 29.63 -5.31
CA THR A 483 -6.70 29.76 -6.62
C THR A 483 -6.54 28.51 -7.50
N THR A 484 -6.74 27.35 -6.89
CA THR A 484 -6.55 26.02 -7.48
C THR A 484 -7.86 25.25 -7.47
N ASP A 485 -7.98 24.18 -8.26
CA ASP A 485 -9.08 23.22 -8.21
C ASP A 485 -8.86 22.11 -7.16
N HIS A 486 -7.76 22.16 -6.39
CA HIS A 486 -7.45 21.20 -5.34
C HIS A 486 -7.59 21.76 -3.91
N GLU A 487 -8.07 20.91 -3.01
CA GLU A 487 -8.10 21.14 -1.58
C GLU A 487 -6.90 20.49 -0.88
N PRO A 488 -6.27 21.18 0.09
CA PRO A 488 -5.19 20.61 0.86
C PRO A 488 -5.66 19.45 1.72
N VAL A 489 -4.79 18.45 1.86
CA VAL A 489 -4.98 17.31 2.75
C VAL A 489 -4.06 17.47 3.94
N LEU A 490 -4.63 17.52 5.15
CA LEU A 490 -3.92 17.71 6.40
C LEU A 490 -3.93 16.43 7.23
N VAL A 491 -2.75 15.98 7.66
CA VAL A 491 -2.56 14.84 8.57
C VAL A 491 -1.71 15.27 9.78
N VAL A 492 -2.11 14.83 10.97
CA VAL A 492 -1.32 15.04 12.19
C VAL A 492 -0.41 13.83 12.40
N LEU A 493 0.89 14.05 12.42
CA LEU A 493 1.89 13.03 12.75
C LEU A 493 2.22 13.11 14.24
N LEU A 494 2.21 11.96 14.89
CA LEU A 494 2.48 11.80 16.31
C LEU A 494 3.93 11.31 16.46
N GLU A 495 4.81 12.15 16.98
CA GLU A 495 6.16 11.69 17.29
C GLU A 495 6.14 10.73 18.48
N ALA A 496 6.88 9.62 18.38
CA ALA A 496 7.02 8.69 19.49
C ALA A 496 7.68 9.41 20.68
N CYS A 497 7.02 9.42 21.85
CA CYS A 497 7.56 10.03 23.07
C CYS A 497 8.94 9.42 23.44
N ARG A 498 9.91 10.30 23.75
CA ARG A 498 11.30 10.00 24.11
C ARG A 498 11.49 9.00 25.27
N ALA A 499 10.48 8.79 26.12
CA ALA A 499 10.62 8.00 27.35
C ALA A 499 11.03 6.52 27.09
N GLY A 500 10.56 5.91 26.01
CA GLY A 500 10.87 4.50 25.70
C GLY A 500 12.27 4.28 25.09
N GLN A 501 12.79 5.26 24.34
CA GLN A 501 14.08 5.13 23.64
C GLN A 501 15.27 5.45 24.54
N GLN A 502 15.10 6.35 25.51
CA GLN A 502 16.14 6.70 26.49
C GLN A 502 16.38 5.54 27.46
N ALA A 503 15.32 4.89 27.96
CA ALA A 503 15.41 3.69 28.78
C ALA A 503 16.08 2.52 28.03
N CYS A 504 15.79 2.35 26.74
CA CYS A 504 16.41 1.30 25.91
C CYS A 504 17.88 1.60 25.55
N ALA A 505 18.25 2.88 25.40
CA ALA A 505 19.63 3.31 25.20
C ALA A 505 20.47 3.19 26.49
N GLU A 506 19.86 3.43 27.65
CA GLU A 506 20.50 3.22 28.96
C GLU A 506 20.65 1.73 29.30
N ALA A 507 19.66 0.90 28.97
CA ALA A 507 19.74 -0.56 29.13
C ALA A 507 20.79 -1.23 28.23
N LYS A 508 21.16 -0.59 27.11
CA LYS A 508 22.22 -1.06 26.20
C LYS A 508 23.63 -0.68 26.65
N ARG A 509 23.79 0.20 27.64
CA ARG A 509 25.09 0.55 28.22
C ARG A 509 25.38 -0.40 29.36
N GLY A 510 26.33 -1.31 29.14
CA GLY A 510 26.76 -2.26 30.17
C GLY A 510 27.20 -1.56 31.47
N PRO A 511 27.13 -2.25 32.62
CA PRO A 511 27.28 -1.66 33.96
C PRO A 511 28.58 -0.87 34.18
N LYS A 512 29.64 -1.16 33.43
CA LYS A 512 30.91 -0.41 33.46
C LYS A 512 30.78 1.06 33.06
N GLN A 513 30.00 1.37 32.01
CA GLN A 513 29.87 2.75 31.51
C GLN A 513 28.98 3.62 32.40
N LEU A 514 28.06 3.01 33.16
CA LEU A 514 27.24 3.71 34.15
C LEU A 514 28.06 4.10 35.40
N LEU A 515 29.04 3.26 35.78
CA LEU A 515 29.95 3.51 36.89
C LEU A 515 30.97 4.62 36.58
N GLU A 516 31.56 4.61 35.37
CA GLU A 516 32.51 5.64 34.93
C GLU A 516 31.86 7.04 34.87
N ARG A 517 30.58 7.11 34.49
CA ARG A 517 29.85 8.38 34.43
C ARG A 517 29.45 8.89 35.81
N LYS A 518 29.10 8.02 36.75
CA LYS A 518 28.86 8.40 38.15
C LYS A 518 30.15 8.91 38.81
N ALA A 519 31.30 8.29 38.51
CA ALA A 519 32.60 8.76 38.98
C ALA A 519 32.97 10.13 38.38
N HIS A 520 32.73 10.34 37.08
CA HIS A 520 33.01 11.62 36.41
C HIS A 520 32.04 12.75 36.83
N THR A 521 30.81 12.42 37.21
CA THR A 521 29.84 13.43 37.70
C THR A 521 30.12 13.80 39.16
N ALA A 522 30.65 12.87 39.96
CA ALA A 522 31.13 13.16 41.32
C ALA A 522 32.39 14.04 41.31
N GLN A 523 33.31 13.84 40.35
CA GLN A 523 34.51 14.68 40.18
C GLN A 523 34.25 16.10 39.65
N LEU A 524 33.06 16.37 39.11
CA LEU A 524 32.65 17.72 38.67
C LEU A 524 31.81 18.45 39.73
N ALA A 525 31.48 17.77 40.83
CA ALA A 525 30.69 18.31 41.95
C ALA A 525 31.56 18.61 43.19
N GLU A 526 32.84 18.26 43.16
CA GLU A 526 33.92 18.82 44.01
C GLU A 526 34.67 19.90 43.21
#